data_AF-A0A1Y1LZE4-F1
#
_entry.id   AF-A0A1Y1LZE4-F1
#
_cell.length_a   1.000
_cell.length_b   1.000
_cell.length_c   1.000
_cell.angle_alpha   90.00
_cell.angle_beta   90.00
_cell.angle_gamma   90.00
#
_symmetry.space_group_name_H-M   'P 1'
#
loop_
_entity.id
_entity.type
_entity.pdbx_description
1 polymer ?
#
loop_
_entity_poly.entity_id
_entity_poly.type
_entity_poly.pdbx_seq_one_letter_code
_entity_poly.pdbx_strand_id
1 'polypeptide(L)'
;MSSVLQTDIGTYRYITAINKAINNLEIPVKQKHVRLAIIGTFHEQGAQTFWMAALRLPFMDDRIVAWKLCHVVHKVLREGHPLCLVHSQRHRKELDETGKLWCHLKEGYGKMIRLYTTLLMTKLDFHKRNPRFPGHLGVTNEELESIGANDINNYFQLSVEMFDYLDNILELQTAIFGSLDMSRSNSMTSAGQCRLAPLIMCIQDASRLYDYCVKILFRLHSSLPSDILIGHRDRFFKQFKELKQFYQNTNALQYFRNLITVPPLPERVFAETAQLPYAGGVEDLRDARGGCTFRRRRSVRG
;
A
#
# COMPACT_ATOMS: atom_id res chain seq x y z
N MET A 1 6.81 -32.31 -26.20
CA MET A 1 5.34 -32.24 -26.11
C MET A 1 4.84 -32.13 -24.67
N SER A 2 5.42 -32.85 -23.71
CA SER A 2 5.03 -32.84 -22.29
C SER A 2 5.30 -31.51 -21.55
N SER A 3 6.39 -30.81 -21.84
CA SER A 3 6.68 -29.49 -21.25
C SER A 3 5.71 -28.39 -21.72
N VAL A 4 5.36 -28.38 -23.00
CA VAL A 4 4.44 -27.39 -23.61
C VAL A 4 3.02 -27.53 -23.03
N LEU A 5 2.50 -28.77 -22.94
CA LEU A 5 1.19 -29.03 -22.32
C LEU A 5 1.15 -28.66 -20.84
N GLN A 6 2.27 -28.83 -20.12
CA GLN A 6 2.38 -28.46 -18.71
C GLN A 6 2.42 -26.94 -18.51
N THR A 7 3.06 -26.20 -19.43
CA THR A 7 3.02 -24.73 -19.47
C THR A 7 1.59 -24.23 -19.71
N ASP A 8 0.86 -24.79 -20.68
CA ASP A 8 -0.53 -24.40 -20.98
C ASP A 8 -1.50 -24.64 -19.80
N ILE A 9 -1.37 -25.77 -19.10
CA ILE A 9 -2.16 -26.06 -17.90
C ILE A 9 -1.81 -25.09 -16.76
N GLY A 10 -0.53 -24.74 -16.60
CA GLY A 10 -0.06 -23.77 -15.62
C GLY A 10 -0.65 -22.38 -15.85
N THR A 11 -0.55 -21.88 -17.08
CA THR A 11 -1.10 -20.58 -17.49
C THR A 11 -2.62 -20.55 -17.38
N TYR A 12 -3.33 -21.62 -17.77
CA TYR A 12 -4.79 -21.72 -17.60
C TYR A 12 -5.22 -21.65 -16.13
N ARG A 13 -4.51 -22.36 -15.23
CA ARG A 13 -4.78 -22.32 -13.79
C ARG A 13 -4.51 -20.94 -13.20
N TYR A 14 -3.50 -20.24 -13.70
CA TYR A 14 -3.17 -18.87 -13.31
C TYR A 14 -4.28 -17.90 -13.71
N ILE A 15 -4.70 -17.90 -14.97
CA ILE A 15 -5.81 -17.07 -15.47
C ILE A 15 -7.10 -17.36 -14.70
N THR A 16 -7.39 -18.63 -14.45
CA THR A 16 -8.55 -19.05 -13.63
C THR A 16 -8.48 -18.47 -12.21
N ALA A 17 -7.29 -18.41 -11.60
CA ALA A 17 -7.11 -17.81 -10.28
C ALA A 17 -7.38 -16.30 -10.31
N ILE A 18 -6.94 -15.59 -11.35
CA ILE A 18 -7.20 -14.16 -11.54
C ILE A 18 -8.71 -13.91 -11.64
N ASN A 19 -9.42 -14.63 -12.53
CA ASN A 19 -10.87 -14.51 -12.71
C ASN A 19 -11.64 -14.82 -11.42
N LYS A 20 -11.18 -15.82 -10.64
CA LYS A 20 -11.81 -16.14 -9.34
C LYS A 20 -11.48 -15.13 -8.25
N ALA A 21 -10.36 -14.41 -8.34
CA ALA A 21 -10.03 -13.33 -7.42
C ALA A 21 -10.84 -12.06 -7.73
N ILE A 22 -10.92 -11.70 -9.01
CA ILE A 22 -11.53 -10.46 -9.50
C ILE A 22 -12.89 -10.83 -10.15
N ASN A 23 -13.91 -10.99 -9.30
CA ASN A 23 -15.28 -11.32 -9.71
C ASN A 23 -16.29 -10.30 -9.16
N ASN A 24 -17.50 -10.29 -9.70
CA ASN A 24 -18.57 -9.36 -9.35
C ASN A 24 -19.25 -9.60 -7.99
N LEU A 25 -18.95 -10.69 -7.28
CA LEU A 25 -19.58 -10.96 -5.99
C LEU A 25 -19.06 -9.99 -4.93
N GLU A 26 -19.93 -9.27 -4.22
CA GLU A 26 -19.53 -8.29 -3.19
C GLU A 26 -19.09 -8.97 -1.87
N ILE A 27 -17.98 -9.73 -1.97
CA ILE A 27 -17.35 -10.49 -0.89
C ILE A 27 -15.83 -10.27 -0.95
N PRO A 28 -15.11 -10.43 0.18
CA PRO A 28 -13.67 -10.27 0.20
C PRO A 28 -12.97 -11.19 -0.80
N VAL A 29 -11.89 -10.69 -1.40
CA VAL A 29 -11.09 -11.51 -2.32
C VAL A 29 -10.53 -12.72 -1.56
N LYS A 30 -10.84 -13.92 -2.05
CA LYS A 30 -10.41 -15.17 -1.41
C LYS A 30 -8.89 -15.29 -1.48
N GLN A 31 -8.24 -15.42 -0.32
CA GLN A 31 -6.78 -15.43 -0.20
C GLN A 31 -6.09 -16.50 -1.05
N LYS A 32 -6.72 -17.67 -1.23
CA LYS A 32 -6.17 -18.75 -2.08
C LYS A 32 -5.99 -18.31 -3.55
N HIS A 33 -6.92 -17.52 -4.09
CA HIS A 33 -6.87 -17.08 -5.48
C HIS A 33 -5.85 -15.96 -5.67
N VAL A 34 -5.78 -15.02 -4.73
CA VAL A 34 -4.72 -14.00 -4.69
C VAL A 34 -3.34 -14.64 -4.61
N ARG A 35 -3.14 -15.61 -3.71
CA ARG A 35 -1.85 -16.28 -3.54
C ARG A 35 -1.42 -16.97 -4.83
N LEU A 36 -2.34 -17.68 -5.49
CA LEU A 36 -2.06 -18.28 -6.80
C LEU A 36 -1.77 -17.21 -7.85
N ALA A 37 -2.44 -16.07 -7.82
CA ALA A 37 -2.17 -14.99 -8.75
C ALA A 37 -0.77 -14.37 -8.56
N ILE A 38 -0.33 -14.22 -7.32
CA ILE A 38 1.02 -13.76 -6.97
C ILE A 38 2.06 -14.81 -7.41
N ILE A 39 1.89 -16.08 -7.04
CA ILE A 39 2.79 -17.17 -7.42
C ILE A 39 2.90 -17.29 -8.94
N GLY A 40 1.79 -17.11 -9.66
CA GLY A 40 1.76 -17.08 -11.12
C GLY A 40 2.73 -16.04 -11.71
N THR A 41 2.89 -14.87 -11.08
CA THR A 41 3.85 -13.86 -11.56
C THR A 41 5.30 -14.33 -11.48
N PHE A 42 5.65 -15.20 -10.52
CA PHE A 42 6.99 -15.76 -10.42
C PHE A 42 7.21 -16.86 -11.45
N HIS A 43 6.19 -17.67 -11.75
CA HIS A 43 6.28 -18.67 -12.81
C HIS A 43 6.40 -18.03 -14.20
N GLU A 44 5.65 -16.95 -14.45
CA GLU A 44 5.62 -16.21 -15.71
C GLU A 44 6.71 -15.12 -15.80
N GLN A 45 7.58 -15.00 -14.78
CA GLN A 45 8.66 -14.01 -14.72
C GLN A 45 8.19 -12.55 -14.90
N GLY A 46 7.02 -12.21 -14.38
CA GLY A 46 6.44 -10.87 -14.49
C GLY A 46 4.92 -10.83 -14.45
N ALA A 47 4.37 -9.66 -14.80
CA ALA A 47 2.93 -9.40 -14.78
C ALA A 47 2.27 -9.38 -16.17
N GLN A 48 2.93 -9.78 -17.27
CA GLN A 48 2.33 -9.71 -18.61
C GLN A 48 1.05 -10.55 -18.69
N THR A 49 1.14 -11.82 -18.31
CA THR A 49 0.00 -12.75 -18.26
C THR A 49 -1.08 -12.28 -17.27
N PHE A 50 -0.65 -11.67 -16.15
CA PHE A 50 -1.58 -11.05 -15.19
C PHE A 50 -2.45 -9.98 -15.84
N TRP A 51 -1.81 -8.99 -16.48
CA TRP A 51 -2.52 -7.87 -17.11
C TRP A 51 -3.35 -8.33 -18.31
N MET A 52 -2.85 -9.27 -19.11
CA MET A 52 -3.62 -9.87 -20.21
C MET A 52 -4.95 -10.47 -19.73
N ALA A 53 -4.95 -11.16 -18.59
CA ALA A 53 -6.16 -11.73 -18.01
C ALA A 53 -7.03 -10.66 -17.32
N ALA A 54 -6.42 -9.79 -16.52
CA ALA A 54 -7.11 -8.78 -15.74
C ALA A 54 -7.86 -7.76 -16.62
N LEU A 55 -7.27 -7.34 -17.74
CA LEU A 55 -7.86 -6.38 -18.66
C LEU A 55 -9.03 -6.94 -19.49
N ARG A 56 -9.25 -8.27 -19.47
CA ARG A 56 -10.41 -8.91 -20.11
C ARG A 56 -11.65 -8.95 -19.21
N LEU A 57 -11.51 -8.55 -17.95
CA LEU A 57 -12.62 -8.54 -17.00
C LEU A 57 -13.49 -7.30 -17.20
N PRO A 58 -14.79 -7.33 -16.84
CA PRO A 58 -15.71 -6.21 -17.03
C PRO A 58 -15.54 -5.14 -15.93
N PHE A 59 -14.32 -4.64 -15.72
CA PHE A 59 -14.01 -3.65 -14.67
C PHE A 59 -14.47 -2.23 -15.03
N MET A 60 -14.81 -1.97 -16.28
CA MET A 60 -15.46 -0.72 -16.69
C MET A 60 -16.97 -0.75 -16.41
N ASP A 61 -17.60 -1.93 -16.48
CA ASP A 61 -19.06 -2.06 -16.31
C ASP A 61 -19.47 -2.39 -14.87
N ASP A 62 -18.58 -3.03 -14.10
CA ASP A 62 -18.87 -3.52 -12.75
C ASP A 62 -17.91 -2.93 -11.70
N ARG A 63 -18.47 -2.12 -10.79
CA ARG A 63 -17.73 -1.45 -9.71
C ARG A 63 -17.04 -2.42 -8.74
N ILE A 64 -17.61 -3.60 -8.50
CA ILE A 64 -17.03 -4.61 -7.61
C ILE A 64 -15.83 -5.26 -8.28
N VAL A 65 -15.93 -5.54 -9.59
CA VAL A 65 -14.81 -6.01 -10.40
C VAL A 65 -13.70 -4.96 -10.40
N ALA A 66 -14.00 -3.68 -10.64
CA ALA A 66 -13.05 -2.58 -10.59
C ALA A 66 -12.34 -2.44 -9.23
N TRP A 67 -13.12 -2.49 -8.14
CA TRP A 67 -12.58 -2.42 -6.79
C TRP A 67 -11.61 -3.57 -6.48
N LYS A 68 -11.99 -4.79 -6.86
CA LYS A 68 -11.15 -5.97 -6.67
C LYS A 68 -9.94 -5.97 -7.59
N LEU A 69 -10.07 -5.44 -8.80
CA LEU A 69 -8.94 -5.24 -9.69
C LEU A 69 -7.89 -4.37 -9.00
N CYS A 70 -8.27 -3.21 -8.47
CA CYS A 70 -7.36 -2.33 -7.74
C CYS A 70 -6.68 -3.06 -6.57
N HIS A 71 -7.46 -3.81 -5.78
CA HIS A 71 -6.93 -4.56 -4.65
C HIS A 71 -5.96 -5.68 -5.05
N VAL A 72 -6.27 -6.44 -6.10
CA VAL A 72 -5.39 -7.53 -6.58
C VAL A 72 -4.15 -6.97 -7.25
N VAL A 73 -4.26 -5.87 -8.01
CA VAL A 73 -3.11 -5.14 -8.56
C VAL A 73 -2.20 -4.68 -7.44
N HIS A 74 -2.72 -4.04 -6.38
CA HIS A 74 -1.91 -3.61 -5.23
C HIS A 74 -1.11 -4.78 -4.63
N LYS A 75 -1.75 -5.94 -4.47
CA LYS A 75 -1.12 -7.17 -3.97
C LYS A 75 -0.04 -7.70 -4.91
N VAL A 76 -0.29 -7.71 -6.21
CA VAL A 76 0.69 -8.13 -7.22
C VAL A 76 1.89 -7.19 -7.24
N LEU A 77 1.68 -5.88 -7.20
CA LEU A 77 2.77 -4.89 -7.13
C LEU A 77 3.60 -5.02 -5.86
N ARG A 78 2.96 -5.42 -4.76
CA ARG A 78 3.62 -5.52 -3.45
C ARG A 78 4.36 -6.84 -3.23
N GLU A 79 3.76 -7.95 -3.62
CA GLU A 79 4.20 -9.31 -3.26
C GLU A 79 4.57 -10.19 -4.47
N GLY A 80 4.34 -9.71 -5.70
CA GLY A 80 4.67 -10.43 -6.94
C GLY A 80 6.15 -10.36 -7.32
N HIS A 81 6.46 -10.96 -8.47
CA HIS A 81 7.79 -10.91 -9.06
C HIS A 81 8.27 -9.45 -9.21
N PRO A 82 9.56 -9.11 -9.01
CA PRO A 82 10.05 -7.73 -9.09
C PRO A 82 9.70 -7.00 -10.40
N LEU A 83 9.71 -7.73 -11.53
CA LEU A 83 9.30 -7.17 -12.82
C LEU A 83 7.83 -6.77 -12.91
N CYS A 84 6.97 -7.15 -11.94
CA CYS A 84 5.60 -6.67 -11.87
C CYS A 84 5.54 -5.14 -11.80
N LEU A 85 6.43 -4.49 -11.05
CA LEU A 85 6.49 -3.03 -10.97
C LEU A 85 6.83 -2.40 -12.34
N VAL A 86 7.76 -3.03 -13.07
CA VAL A 86 8.22 -2.56 -14.39
C VAL A 86 7.16 -2.79 -15.46
N HIS A 87 6.63 -4.00 -15.56
CA HIS A 87 5.63 -4.35 -16.57
C HIS A 87 4.33 -3.58 -16.37
N SER A 88 3.94 -3.31 -15.12
CA SER A 88 2.73 -2.54 -14.81
C SER A 88 2.82 -1.06 -15.19
N GLN A 89 4.01 -0.51 -15.46
CA GLN A 89 4.13 0.86 -15.97
C GLN A 89 3.38 1.05 -17.30
N ARG A 90 3.29 0.00 -18.12
CA ARG A 90 2.59 0.03 -19.41
C ARG A 90 1.08 0.14 -19.27
N HIS A 91 0.54 -0.18 -18.08
CA HIS A 91 -0.89 -0.23 -17.81
C HIS A 91 -1.40 0.96 -16.97
N ARG A 92 -0.57 2.02 -16.86
CA ARG A 92 -0.96 3.25 -16.16
C ARG A 92 -2.15 3.93 -16.80
N LYS A 93 -2.24 3.89 -18.13
CA LYS A 93 -3.34 4.52 -18.88
C LYS A 93 -4.68 3.87 -18.51
N GLU A 94 -4.72 2.55 -18.44
CA GLU A 94 -5.91 1.77 -18.09
C GLU A 94 -6.34 2.03 -16.64
N LEU A 95 -5.38 2.19 -15.71
CA LEU A 95 -5.66 2.61 -14.33
C LEU A 95 -6.25 4.04 -14.27
N ASP A 96 -5.68 4.97 -15.02
CA ASP A 96 -6.18 6.36 -15.10
C ASP A 96 -7.59 6.43 -15.70
N GLU A 97 -7.83 5.71 -16.81
CA GLU A 97 -9.14 5.61 -17.45
C GLU A 97 -10.19 4.98 -16.51
N THR A 98 -9.81 3.94 -15.77
CA THR A 98 -10.68 3.35 -14.73
C THR A 98 -11.05 4.40 -13.68
N GLY A 99 -10.07 5.15 -13.16
CA GLY A 99 -10.31 6.19 -12.16
C GLY A 99 -11.22 7.31 -12.67
N LYS A 100 -11.02 7.74 -13.92
CA LYS A 100 -11.85 8.75 -14.59
C LYS A 100 -13.28 8.27 -14.79
N LEU A 101 -13.48 7.02 -15.21
CA LEU A 101 -14.82 6.47 -15.39
C LEU A 101 -15.61 6.47 -14.07
N TRP A 102 -15.01 5.94 -13.01
CA TRP A 102 -15.70 5.77 -11.73
C TRP A 102 -15.83 7.09 -10.94
N CYS A 103 -15.16 8.16 -11.35
CA CYS A 103 -15.24 9.48 -10.69
C CYS A 103 -16.65 10.10 -10.73
N HIS A 104 -17.48 9.73 -11.72
CA HIS A 104 -18.84 10.23 -11.87
C HIS A 104 -19.76 9.76 -10.75
N LEU A 105 -19.44 8.63 -10.12
CA LEU A 105 -20.09 8.15 -8.90
C LEU A 105 -19.37 8.74 -7.69
N LYS A 106 -19.87 9.88 -7.21
CA LYS A 106 -19.23 10.68 -6.14
C LYS A 106 -19.16 9.97 -4.78
N GLU A 107 -19.95 8.92 -4.57
CA GLU A 107 -20.07 8.20 -3.30
C GLU A 107 -19.84 6.68 -3.45
N GLY A 108 -19.62 6.01 -2.32
CA GLY A 108 -19.42 4.56 -2.26
C GLY A 108 -18.21 4.10 -3.07
N TYR A 109 -18.38 3.02 -3.85
CA TYR A 109 -17.28 2.43 -4.61
C TYR A 109 -16.67 3.38 -5.64
N GLY A 110 -17.43 4.29 -6.25
CA GLY A 110 -16.89 5.17 -7.30
C GLY A 110 -15.75 6.05 -6.78
N LYS A 111 -16.01 6.77 -5.68
CA LYS A 111 -15.00 7.55 -4.95
C LYS A 111 -13.81 6.69 -4.51
N MET A 112 -14.09 5.52 -3.93
CA MET A 112 -13.02 4.62 -3.47
C MET A 112 -12.15 4.10 -4.63
N ILE A 113 -12.74 3.72 -5.76
CA ILE A 113 -12.01 3.25 -6.95
C ILE A 113 -11.11 4.35 -7.49
N ARG A 114 -11.64 5.57 -7.67
CA ARG A 114 -10.87 6.74 -8.12
C ARG A 114 -9.64 6.98 -7.26
N LEU A 115 -9.82 7.01 -5.93
CA LEU A 115 -8.71 7.20 -5.00
C LEU A 115 -7.72 6.04 -5.04
N TYR A 116 -8.21 4.81 -5.22
CA TYR A 116 -7.35 3.64 -5.27
C TYR A 116 -6.51 3.60 -6.57
N THR A 117 -7.09 3.96 -7.72
CA THR A 117 -6.33 4.07 -8.97
C THR A 117 -5.25 5.15 -8.86
N THR A 118 -5.54 6.29 -8.22
CA THR A 118 -4.53 7.32 -7.91
C THR A 118 -3.39 6.75 -7.05
N LEU A 119 -3.72 6.06 -5.96
CA LEU A 119 -2.73 5.41 -5.10
C LEU A 119 -1.84 4.41 -5.86
N LEU A 120 -2.42 3.60 -6.75
CA LEU A 120 -1.67 2.63 -7.57
C LEU A 120 -0.72 3.34 -8.55
N MET A 121 -1.17 4.42 -9.16
CA MET A 121 -0.32 5.24 -10.04
C MET A 121 0.82 5.88 -9.25
N THR A 122 0.56 6.44 -8.06
CA THR A 122 1.61 6.98 -7.18
C THR A 122 2.62 5.92 -6.76
N LYS A 123 2.16 4.71 -6.42
CA LYS A 123 3.04 3.56 -6.15
C LYS A 123 3.96 3.29 -7.36
N LEU A 124 3.39 3.23 -8.57
CA LEU A 124 4.16 3.01 -9.78
C LEU A 124 5.17 4.13 -10.06
N ASP A 125 4.81 5.41 -9.83
CA ASP A 125 5.73 6.54 -10.02
C ASP A 125 6.86 6.54 -8.98
N PHE A 126 6.55 6.21 -7.73
CA PHE A 126 7.55 6.05 -6.68
C PHE A 126 8.58 4.98 -7.06
N HIS A 127 8.13 3.80 -7.50
CA HIS A 127 9.04 2.72 -7.87
C HIS A 127 9.77 2.95 -9.20
N LYS A 128 9.20 3.76 -10.12
CA LYS A 128 9.90 4.17 -11.34
C LYS A 128 11.08 5.10 -11.01
N ARG A 129 10.89 6.03 -10.09
CA ARG A 129 11.92 6.97 -9.64
C ARG A 129 12.91 6.34 -8.68
N ASN A 130 12.45 5.40 -7.86
CA ASN A 130 13.24 4.73 -6.82
C ASN A 130 13.26 3.20 -7.02
N PRO A 131 13.89 2.69 -8.10
CA PRO A 131 13.85 1.27 -8.47
C PRO A 131 14.53 0.34 -7.45
N ARG A 132 15.32 0.90 -6.52
CA ARG A 132 15.98 0.17 -5.43
C ARG A 132 15.02 -0.24 -4.31
N PHE A 133 13.84 0.37 -4.21
CA PHE A 133 12.82 -0.09 -3.27
C PHE A 133 12.04 -1.28 -3.87
N PRO A 134 11.99 -2.43 -3.18
CA PRO A 134 11.12 -3.53 -3.59
C PRO A 134 9.65 -3.16 -3.41
N GLY A 135 8.73 -3.89 -4.06
CA GLY A 135 7.29 -3.60 -4.02
C GLY A 135 6.66 -3.55 -2.63
N HIS A 136 7.22 -4.28 -1.66
CA HIS A 136 6.81 -4.28 -0.25
C HIS A 136 7.49 -3.18 0.59
N LEU A 137 8.27 -2.30 -0.05
CA LEU A 137 9.02 -1.18 0.52
C LEU A 137 10.07 -1.57 1.57
N GLY A 138 10.41 -2.84 1.72
CA GLY A 138 11.33 -3.27 2.78
C GLY A 138 12.77 -3.16 2.34
N VAL A 139 13.46 -2.13 2.84
CA VAL A 139 14.91 -1.95 2.75
C VAL A 139 15.52 -1.80 4.15
N THR A 140 16.79 -2.16 4.31
CA THR A 140 17.55 -1.92 5.55
C THR A 140 17.92 -0.44 5.72
N ASN A 141 18.45 -0.08 6.89
CA ASN A 141 18.91 1.30 7.11
C ASN A 141 20.10 1.63 6.19
N GLU A 142 21.02 0.69 6.02
CA GLU A 142 22.19 0.83 5.15
C GLU A 142 21.78 0.96 3.68
N GLU A 143 20.75 0.20 3.25
CA GLU A 143 20.17 0.34 1.92
C GLU A 143 19.49 1.70 1.74
N LEU A 144 18.74 2.19 2.74
CA LEU A 144 18.12 3.52 2.71
C LEU A 144 19.17 4.64 2.62
N GLU A 145 20.25 4.52 3.40
CA GLU A 145 21.39 5.44 3.33
C GLU A 145 22.05 5.42 1.95
N SER A 146 22.27 4.22 1.42
CA SER A 146 22.82 4.03 0.09
C SER A 146 21.89 4.57 -1.01
N ILE A 147 20.57 4.49 -0.85
CA ILE A 147 19.59 5.04 -1.81
C ILE A 147 19.68 6.56 -1.88
N GLY A 148 19.79 7.24 -0.74
CA GLY A 148 19.96 8.70 -0.75
C GLY A 148 21.36 9.15 -1.19
N ALA A 149 22.31 8.23 -1.34
CA ALA A 149 23.67 8.49 -1.84
C ALA A 149 24.42 9.60 -1.08
N ASN A 150 24.09 9.77 0.21
CA ASN A 150 24.56 10.87 1.05
C ASN A 150 24.31 12.29 0.52
N ASP A 151 23.43 12.45 -0.47
CA ASP A 151 23.05 13.75 -1.03
C ASP A 151 21.74 14.22 -0.40
N ILE A 152 21.79 15.41 0.21
CA ILE A 152 20.64 15.97 0.90
C ILE A 152 19.46 16.26 -0.03
N ASN A 153 19.72 16.56 -1.31
CA ASN A 153 18.69 16.80 -2.31
C ASN A 153 17.91 15.51 -2.61
N ASN A 154 18.58 14.36 -2.63
CA ASN A 154 17.94 13.06 -2.80
C ASN A 154 17.03 12.74 -1.60
N TYR A 155 17.48 13.02 -0.37
CA TYR A 155 16.64 12.85 0.82
C TYR A 155 15.43 13.77 0.82
N PHE A 156 15.62 15.03 0.42
CA PHE A 156 14.55 16.01 0.32
C PHE A 156 13.49 15.54 -0.66
N GLN A 157 13.90 15.20 -1.89
CA GLN A 157 13.00 14.68 -2.91
C GLN A 157 12.31 13.38 -2.49
N LEU A 158 13.07 12.42 -1.94
CA LEU A 158 12.50 11.14 -1.47
C LEU A 158 11.44 11.35 -0.38
N SER A 159 11.63 12.33 0.51
CA SER A 159 10.64 12.65 1.54
C SER A 159 9.34 13.18 0.95
N VAL A 160 9.40 14.07 -0.04
CA VAL A 160 8.22 14.59 -0.75
C VAL A 160 7.47 13.45 -1.42
N GLU A 161 8.17 12.54 -2.08
CA GLU A 161 7.58 11.38 -2.76
C GLU A 161 6.92 10.40 -1.79
N MET A 162 7.54 10.17 -0.63
CA MET A 162 6.95 9.35 0.42
C MET A 162 5.72 10.01 1.05
N PHE A 163 5.73 11.34 1.20
CA PHE A 163 4.57 12.09 1.66
C PHE A 163 3.41 12.03 0.65
N ASP A 164 3.66 12.17 -0.65
CA ASP A 164 2.63 12.04 -1.69
C ASP A 164 1.99 10.64 -1.64
N TYR A 165 2.81 9.61 -1.46
CA TYR A 165 2.33 8.24 -1.32
C TYR A 165 1.50 8.07 -0.04
N LEU A 166 1.97 8.57 1.11
CA LEU A 166 1.24 8.47 2.37
C LEU A 166 -0.09 9.25 2.35
N ASP A 167 -0.15 10.43 1.73
CA ASP A 167 -1.38 11.20 1.57
C ASP A 167 -2.43 10.41 0.78
N ASN A 168 -2.06 9.78 -0.33
CA ASN A 168 -3.00 8.97 -1.11
C ASN A 168 -3.49 7.72 -0.34
N ILE A 169 -2.66 7.17 0.56
CA ILE A 169 -3.10 6.09 1.47
C ILE A 169 -4.14 6.64 2.47
N LEU A 170 -3.85 7.79 3.08
CA LEU A 170 -4.71 8.42 4.08
C LEU A 170 -6.04 8.91 3.49
N GLU A 171 -6.04 9.36 2.24
CA GLU A 171 -7.25 9.76 1.52
C GLU A 171 -8.12 8.54 1.19
N LEU A 172 -7.51 7.45 0.68
CA LEU A 172 -8.22 6.21 0.38
C LEU A 172 -8.83 5.59 1.64
N GLN A 173 -8.09 5.50 2.74
CA GLN A 173 -8.64 4.91 3.97
C GLN A 173 -9.82 5.73 4.51
N THR A 174 -9.75 7.07 4.42
CA THR A 174 -10.85 7.95 4.81
C THR A 174 -12.11 7.65 4.01
N ALA A 175 -11.99 7.47 2.69
CA ALA A 175 -13.11 7.10 1.83
C ALA A 175 -13.66 5.69 2.14
N ILE A 176 -12.79 4.73 2.46
CA ILE A 176 -13.21 3.37 2.82
C ILE A 176 -14.03 3.39 4.13
N PHE A 177 -13.53 4.03 5.19
CA PHE A 177 -14.28 4.12 6.44
C PHE A 177 -15.58 4.92 6.27
N GLY A 178 -15.54 6.02 5.51
CA GLY A 178 -16.73 6.83 5.22
C GLY A 178 -17.79 6.09 4.38
N SER A 179 -17.42 5.01 3.69
CA SER A 179 -18.36 4.17 2.90
C SER A 179 -19.10 3.11 3.73
N LEU A 180 -18.80 3.00 5.01
CA LEU A 180 -19.48 2.11 5.94
C LEU A 180 -20.50 2.94 6.73
N ASP A 181 -21.76 2.48 6.85
CA ASP A 181 -22.67 3.14 7.78
C ASP A 181 -22.11 3.04 9.20
N MET A 182 -22.55 3.94 10.09
CA MET A 182 -22.05 4.10 11.46
C MET A 182 -22.18 2.87 12.38
N SER A 183 -22.68 1.73 11.87
CA SER A 183 -22.82 0.48 12.62
C SER A 183 -21.55 -0.39 12.55
N ARG A 184 -21.09 -0.88 13.70
CA ARG A 184 -19.99 -1.85 13.76
C ARG A 184 -20.33 -3.18 13.10
N SER A 185 -21.61 -3.54 13.02
CA SER A 185 -22.10 -4.75 12.34
C SER A 185 -21.77 -4.75 10.84
N ASN A 186 -21.74 -3.59 10.19
CA ASN A 186 -21.39 -3.47 8.77
C ASN A 186 -20.00 -4.05 8.46
N SER A 187 -19.03 -3.88 9.37
CA SER A 187 -17.67 -4.42 9.21
C SER A 187 -17.60 -5.96 9.18
N MET A 188 -18.64 -6.64 9.66
CA MET A 188 -18.73 -8.11 9.71
C MET A 188 -19.53 -8.71 8.55
N THR A 189 -20.21 -7.88 7.76
CA THR A 189 -20.89 -8.31 6.52
C THR A 189 -19.89 -8.62 5.42
N SER A 190 -20.22 -9.51 4.47
CA SER A 190 -19.33 -9.79 3.34
C SER A 190 -19.05 -8.54 2.48
N ALA A 191 -20.04 -7.68 2.31
CA ALA A 191 -19.89 -6.42 1.59
C ALA A 191 -18.94 -5.45 2.32
N GLY A 192 -19.14 -5.23 3.61
CA GLY A 192 -18.25 -4.38 4.42
C GLY A 192 -16.82 -4.91 4.44
N GLN A 193 -16.63 -6.22 4.57
CA GLN A 193 -15.30 -6.83 4.48
C GLN A 193 -14.69 -6.70 3.08
N CYS A 194 -15.48 -6.70 2.01
CA CYS A 194 -15.00 -6.45 0.65
C CYS A 194 -14.40 -5.04 0.52
N ARG A 195 -15.02 -4.05 1.16
CA ARG A 195 -14.55 -2.65 1.22
C ARG A 195 -13.33 -2.49 2.13
N LEU A 196 -13.31 -3.19 3.26
CA LEU A 196 -12.24 -3.08 4.26
C LEU A 196 -10.95 -3.82 3.88
N ALA A 197 -11.04 -4.92 3.12
CA ALA A 197 -9.89 -5.78 2.87
C ALA A 197 -8.64 -5.06 2.28
N PRO A 198 -8.77 -4.06 1.39
CA PRO A 198 -7.63 -3.26 0.91
C PRO A 198 -6.87 -2.48 1.98
N LEU A 199 -7.47 -2.15 3.12
CA LEU A 199 -6.80 -1.42 4.20
C LEU A 199 -5.60 -2.19 4.76
N ILE A 200 -5.58 -3.51 4.64
CA ILE A 200 -4.42 -4.33 5.00
C ILE A 200 -3.17 -3.87 4.22
N MET A 201 -3.30 -3.61 2.92
CA MET A 201 -2.19 -3.13 2.10
C MET A 201 -1.82 -1.70 2.43
N CYS A 202 -2.82 -0.85 2.66
CA CYS A 202 -2.63 0.53 3.08
C CYS A 202 -1.81 0.62 4.37
N ILE A 203 -2.10 -0.20 5.38
CA ILE A 203 -1.36 -0.25 6.66
C ILE A 203 0.07 -0.74 6.44
N GLN A 204 0.26 -1.77 5.63
CA GLN A 204 1.57 -2.33 5.37
C GLN A 204 2.51 -1.35 4.66
N ASP A 205 1.99 -0.59 3.71
CA ASP A 205 2.77 0.41 2.99
C ASP A 205 2.96 1.67 3.84
N ALA A 206 1.90 2.18 4.48
CA ALA A 206 1.98 3.35 5.37
C ALA A 206 2.96 3.15 6.53
N SER A 207 3.02 1.95 7.11
CA SER A 207 3.96 1.66 8.19
C SER A 207 5.42 1.79 7.74
N ARG A 208 5.75 1.43 6.49
CA ARG A 208 7.11 1.55 5.95
C ARG A 208 7.42 2.99 5.60
N LEU A 209 6.49 3.65 4.92
CA LEU A 209 6.61 5.06 4.56
C LEU A 209 6.82 5.94 5.79
N TYR A 210 6.04 5.73 6.86
CA TYR A 210 6.19 6.46 8.11
C TYR A 210 7.58 6.29 8.74
N ASP A 211 8.07 5.04 8.86
CA ASP A 211 9.40 4.76 9.42
C ASP A 211 10.51 5.46 8.64
N TYR A 212 10.45 5.43 7.31
CA TYR A 212 11.41 6.12 6.46
C TYR A 212 11.28 7.64 6.54
N CYS A 213 10.06 8.19 6.55
CA CYS A 213 9.83 9.62 6.71
C CYS A 213 10.46 10.15 7.99
N VAL A 214 10.31 9.44 9.12
CA VAL A 214 10.95 9.81 10.39
C VAL A 214 12.46 9.89 10.23
N LYS A 215 13.10 8.84 9.70
CA LYS A 215 14.57 8.78 9.52
C LYS A 215 15.09 9.86 8.58
N ILE A 216 14.39 10.06 7.47
CA ILE A 216 14.76 11.07 6.47
C ILE A 216 14.60 12.47 7.06
N LEU A 217 13.52 12.75 7.79
CA LEU A 217 13.33 14.05 8.44
C LEU A 217 14.42 14.36 9.46
N PHE A 218 14.84 13.38 10.27
CA PHE A 218 16.00 13.56 11.16
C PHE A 218 17.23 13.97 10.38
N ARG A 219 17.52 13.28 9.29
CA ARG A 219 18.67 13.60 8.44
C ARG A 219 18.57 14.99 7.81
N LEU A 220 17.39 15.36 7.31
CA LEU A 220 17.14 16.69 6.76
C LEU A 220 17.39 17.78 7.81
N HIS A 221 16.87 17.59 9.02
CA HIS A 221 17.06 18.53 10.12
C HIS A 221 18.52 18.66 10.60
N SER A 222 19.33 17.60 10.45
CA SER A 222 20.76 17.66 10.75
C SER A 222 21.58 18.40 9.68
N SER A 223 21.04 18.63 8.49
CA SER A 223 21.80 19.19 7.36
C SER A 223 21.23 20.49 6.80
N LEU A 224 19.97 20.82 7.06
CA LEU A 224 19.30 22.00 6.52
C LEU A 224 18.77 22.92 7.63
N PRO A 225 18.76 24.24 7.39
CA PRO A 225 18.08 25.20 8.25
C PRO A 225 16.60 24.87 8.51
N SER A 226 16.14 25.14 9.73
CA SER A 226 14.80 24.76 10.19
C SER A 226 13.67 25.45 9.41
N ASP A 227 13.89 26.67 8.92
CA ASP A 227 12.96 27.44 8.10
C ASP A 227 12.65 26.76 6.76
N ILE A 228 13.64 26.13 6.12
CA ILE A 228 13.45 25.40 4.86
C ILE A 228 12.52 24.17 5.07
N LEU A 229 12.52 23.60 6.27
CA LEU A 229 11.78 22.36 6.58
C LEU A 229 10.39 22.60 7.21
N ILE A 230 9.90 23.84 7.29
CA ILE A 230 8.57 24.15 7.84
C ILE A 230 7.48 23.32 7.15
N GLY A 231 7.42 23.34 5.81
CA GLY A 231 6.41 22.59 5.06
C GLY A 231 6.50 21.07 5.23
N HIS A 232 7.72 20.55 5.43
CA HIS A 232 7.94 19.11 5.69
C HIS A 232 7.40 18.71 7.06
N ARG A 233 7.66 19.54 8.08
CA ARG A 233 7.12 19.33 9.43
C ARG A 233 5.60 19.38 9.41
N ASP A 234 5.00 20.43 8.86
CA ASP A 234 3.55 20.61 8.86
C ASP A 234 2.83 19.45 8.18
N ARG A 235 3.34 19.02 7.02
CA ARG A 235 2.80 17.86 6.29
C ARG A 235 2.96 16.57 7.09
N PHE A 236 4.13 16.33 7.67
CA PHE A 236 4.38 15.15 8.50
C PHE A 236 3.49 15.11 9.76
N PHE A 237 3.32 16.24 10.45
CA PHE A 237 2.44 16.35 11.62
C PHE A 237 0.98 16.05 11.27
N LYS A 238 0.49 16.59 10.15
CA LYS A 238 -0.85 16.29 9.63
C LYS A 238 -0.99 14.79 9.35
N GLN A 239 -0.07 14.22 8.58
CA GLN A 239 -0.08 12.80 8.22
C GLN A 239 -0.01 11.89 9.44
N PHE A 240 0.80 12.24 10.45
CA PHE A 240 0.89 11.47 11.69
C PHE A 240 -0.46 11.41 12.42
N LYS A 241 -1.15 12.55 12.56
CA LYS A 241 -2.46 12.60 13.23
C LYS A 241 -3.48 11.73 12.52
N GLU A 242 -3.54 11.84 11.19
CA GLU A 242 -4.45 11.03 10.36
C GLU A 242 -4.08 9.54 10.41
N LEU A 243 -2.80 9.19 10.35
CA LEU A 243 -2.31 7.82 10.43
C LEU A 243 -2.61 7.18 11.80
N LYS A 244 -2.46 7.95 12.88
CA LYS A 244 -2.82 7.52 14.24
C LYS A 244 -4.31 7.21 14.33
N GLN A 245 -5.17 8.08 13.80
CA GLN A 245 -6.61 7.84 13.74
C GLN A 245 -6.94 6.62 12.88
N PHE A 246 -6.29 6.46 11.72
CA PHE A 246 -6.46 5.30 10.86
C PHE A 246 -6.16 3.98 11.60
N TYR A 247 -5.03 3.92 12.31
CA TYR A 247 -4.63 2.73 13.05
C TYR A 247 -5.56 2.43 14.23
N GLN A 248 -6.02 3.47 14.94
CA GLN A 248 -7.02 3.33 16.02
C GLN A 248 -8.35 2.79 15.48
N ASN A 249 -8.86 3.37 14.39
CA ASN A 249 -10.09 2.91 13.73
C ASN A 249 -9.98 1.44 13.30
N THR A 250 -8.84 1.06 12.73
CA THR A 250 -8.57 -0.32 12.32
C THR A 250 -8.56 -1.28 13.52
N ASN A 251 -7.86 -0.93 14.60
CA ASN A 251 -7.80 -1.75 15.82
C ASN A 251 -9.16 -1.90 16.52
N ALA A 252 -10.05 -0.91 16.38
CA ALA A 252 -11.40 -0.96 16.92
C ALA A 252 -12.30 -1.97 16.19
N LEU A 253 -12.01 -2.32 14.92
CA LEU A 253 -12.83 -3.23 14.13
C LEU A 253 -12.45 -4.70 14.35
N GLN A 254 -13.45 -5.52 14.67
CA GLN A 254 -13.28 -6.97 14.89
C GLN A 254 -12.70 -7.70 13.66
N TYR A 255 -13.06 -7.26 12.45
CA TYR A 255 -12.59 -7.83 11.19
C TYR A 255 -11.05 -7.97 11.13
N PHE A 256 -10.30 -6.96 11.59
CA PHE A 256 -8.84 -6.95 11.46
C PHE A 256 -8.09 -7.73 12.54
N ARG A 257 -8.70 -7.95 13.72
CA ARG A 257 -8.03 -8.56 14.89
C ARG A 257 -7.33 -9.90 14.60
N ASN A 258 -7.89 -10.69 13.67
CA ASN A 258 -7.36 -12.00 13.31
C ASN A 258 -6.58 -12.01 11.98
N LEU A 259 -6.56 -10.89 11.25
CA LEU A 259 -5.94 -10.81 9.93
C LEU A 259 -4.54 -10.18 9.99
N ILE A 260 -4.39 -9.15 10.81
CA ILE A 260 -3.17 -8.34 10.89
C ILE A 260 -2.92 -7.89 12.33
N THR A 261 -1.66 -7.60 12.64
CA THR A 261 -1.30 -6.79 13.80
C THR A 261 -0.98 -5.39 13.29
N VAL A 262 -1.73 -4.39 13.73
CA VAL A 262 -1.45 -3.00 13.38
C VAL A 262 -0.19 -2.55 14.13
N PRO A 263 0.81 -1.99 13.44
CA PRO A 263 2.02 -1.49 14.09
C PRO A 263 1.69 -0.39 15.12
N PRO A 264 2.33 -0.39 16.29
CA PRO A 264 2.16 0.72 17.23
C PRO A 264 2.77 1.99 16.64
N LEU A 265 2.14 3.13 16.93
CA LEU A 265 2.71 4.46 16.72
C LEU A 265 3.01 5.08 18.08
N PRO A 266 4.03 5.96 18.17
CA PRO A 266 4.33 6.65 19.42
C PRO A 266 3.15 7.52 19.87
N GLU A 267 3.05 7.78 21.17
CA GLU A 267 1.97 8.65 21.69
C GLU A 267 2.10 10.08 21.21
N ARG A 268 3.33 10.59 21.16
CA ARG A 268 3.69 11.95 20.71
C ARG A 268 4.54 11.89 19.44
N VAL A 269 4.50 12.96 18.65
CA VAL A 269 5.34 13.08 17.46
C VAL A 269 6.75 13.44 17.90
N PHE A 270 7.75 12.67 17.49
CA PHE A 270 9.16 12.95 17.79
C PHE A 270 9.62 14.35 17.34
N ALA A 271 8.97 14.94 16.34
CA ALA A 271 9.25 16.31 15.89
C ALA A 271 8.75 17.40 16.86
N GLU A 272 7.78 17.10 17.72
CA GLU A 272 7.32 18.03 18.77
C GLU A 272 8.36 18.13 19.90
N THR A 273 9.10 17.04 20.13
CA THR A 273 10.29 17.01 20.99
C THR A 273 11.56 17.53 20.32
N ALA A 274 11.60 17.68 18.99
CA ALA A 274 12.78 18.14 18.26
C ALA A 274 13.00 19.67 18.30
N GLN A 275 12.38 20.37 19.26
CA GLN A 275 13.05 21.49 19.92
C GLN A 275 14.11 20.94 20.90
N LEU A 276 15.08 20.16 20.41
CA LEU A 276 16.23 19.77 21.23
C LEU A 276 17.40 20.70 20.90
N PRO A 277 17.86 21.51 21.88
CA PRO A 277 19.17 22.11 21.81
C PRO A 277 20.22 20.99 21.75
N TYR A 278 21.33 21.26 21.06
CA TYR A 278 22.58 20.51 21.17
C TYR A 278 22.86 20.11 22.63
N ALA A 279 22.77 18.81 22.97
CA ALA A 279 23.65 18.11 23.91
C ALA A 279 23.06 16.74 24.29
N GLY A 280 23.81 15.66 24.02
CA GLY A 280 23.76 14.43 24.81
C GLY A 280 23.16 13.19 24.15
N GLY A 281 24.05 12.26 23.79
CA GLY A 281 23.81 10.83 24.03
C GLY A 281 23.06 10.04 22.96
N VAL A 282 23.83 9.28 22.17
CA VAL A 282 23.40 8.23 21.22
C VAL A 282 22.73 7.02 21.92
N GLU A 283 22.30 7.15 23.17
CA GLU A 283 21.86 6.02 24.02
C GLU A 283 20.34 5.83 24.09
N ASP A 284 19.52 6.85 23.77
CA ASP A 284 18.04 6.72 23.72
C ASP A 284 17.52 5.97 22.48
N LEU A 285 18.40 5.66 21.52
CA LEU A 285 18.09 4.86 20.34
C LEU A 285 17.79 3.39 20.65
N ARG A 286 17.99 2.94 21.90
CA ARG A 286 17.87 1.53 22.25
C ARG A 286 16.44 1.07 22.58
N ASP A 287 15.60 1.96 23.09
CA ASP A 287 14.27 1.62 23.60
C ASP A 287 13.13 1.85 22.60
N ALA A 288 13.39 2.56 21.49
CA ALA A 288 12.46 2.63 20.35
C ALA A 288 12.53 1.39 19.43
N ARG A 289 13.37 0.39 19.75
CA ARG A 289 13.65 -0.81 18.92
C ARG A 289 12.59 -1.90 19.02
N GLY A 290 11.31 -1.51 18.99
CA GLY A 290 10.24 -2.43 18.62
C GLY A 290 10.28 -2.67 17.11
N GLY A 291 11.18 -3.54 16.64
CA GLY A 291 11.33 -3.87 15.23
C GLY A 291 9.97 -4.12 14.57
N CYS A 292 9.61 -3.26 13.61
CA CYS A 292 8.32 -3.29 12.93
C CYS A 292 8.27 -4.47 11.93
N THR A 293 8.17 -5.68 12.47
CA THR A 293 7.92 -6.89 11.69
C THR A 293 6.42 -7.09 11.57
N PHE A 294 5.86 -6.65 10.45
CA PHE A 294 4.48 -6.97 10.10
C PHE A 294 4.34 -8.49 9.93
N ARG A 295 3.76 -9.17 10.93
CA ARG A 295 3.43 -10.60 10.86
C ARG A 295 1.95 -10.75 10.53
N ARG A 296 1.66 -11.31 9.36
CA ARG A 296 0.31 -11.78 9.02
C ARG A 296 0.01 -13.02 9.86
N ARG A 297 -1.04 -13.00 10.69
CA ARG A 297 -1.47 -14.20 11.42
C ARG A 297 -2.00 -15.21 10.40
N ARG A 298 -1.46 -16.44 10.39
CA ARG A 298 -2.00 -17.52 9.58
C ARG A 298 -3.42 -17.80 10.10
N SER A 299 -4.43 -17.61 9.25
CA SER A 299 -5.79 -18.07 9.56
C SER A 299 -5.75 -19.60 9.67
N VAL A 300 -5.88 -20.09 10.90
CA VAL A 300 -6.17 -21.50 11.17
C VAL A 300 -7.61 -21.70 10.70
N ARG A 301 -7.80 -22.60 9.73
CA ARG A 301 -9.11 -22.94 9.22
C ARG A 301 -9.88 -23.72 10.29
N GLY A 302 -11.11 -23.28 10.57
CA GLY A 302 -12.21 -24.20 10.83
C GLY A 302 -12.86 -24.57 9.50
#